data_AF-A0A168LMG7-F1
#
_entry.id   AF-A0A168LMG7-F1
#
_cell.length_a   1.000
_cell.length_b   1.000
_cell.length_c   1.000
_cell.angle_alpha   90.00
_cell.angle_beta   90.00
_cell.angle_gamma   90.00
#
_symmetry.space_group_name_H-M   'P 1'
#
loop_
_entity.id
_entity.type
_entity.pdbx_description
1 polymer ?
#
loop_
_entity_poly.entity_id
_entity_poly.type
_entity_poly.pdbx_seq_one_letter_code
_entity_poly.pdbx_strand_id
1 'polypeptide(L)'
;MMKDRGFKYGWNIAIQEIPETIQTLWAATRRFLTRFPHYGVFDPAQSLLPWVMQVNADSDDYNGCHFWSNFEIGSLAFFRSQPYLDFFNHLDQEGGFFYERWGDAPVHSIAAAILLKKDEVHFFNDIGYNHPPIAHCPTESYLQEKCHCDPAINIDWQDGSCAKPYKDLDPHFVWDEFTYYRETNPYRLKS
;
A
#
# COMPACT_ATOMS: atom_id res chain seq x y z
N MET A 1 3.63 -11.17 -14.76
CA MET A 1 3.05 -11.20 -13.40
C MET A 1 2.15 -10.00 -13.16
N MET A 2 2.64 -8.80 -12.79
CA MET A 2 1.78 -7.64 -12.49
C MET A 2 0.70 -7.37 -13.55
N LYS A 3 1.13 -7.16 -14.80
CA LYS A 3 0.23 -6.91 -15.94
C LYS A 3 -0.77 -8.05 -16.16
N ASP A 4 -0.29 -9.28 -16.19
CA ASP A 4 -1.11 -10.47 -16.53
C ASP A 4 -2.13 -10.79 -15.45
N ARG A 5 -1.88 -10.34 -14.21
CA ARG A 5 -2.77 -10.48 -13.05
C ARG A 5 -3.67 -9.28 -12.81
N GLY A 6 -3.50 -8.20 -13.58
CA GLY A 6 -4.25 -6.96 -13.37
C GLY A 6 -3.83 -6.19 -12.12
N PHE A 7 -2.69 -6.51 -11.51
CA PHE A 7 -2.17 -5.72 -10.40
C PHE A 7 -1.68 -4.36 -10.90
N LYS A 8 -2.00 -3.32 -10.12
CA LYS A 8 -1.69 -1.92 -10.42
C LYS A 8 -0.73 -1.31 -9.42
N TYR A 9 -0.68 -1.80 -8.19
CA TYR A 9 0.23 -1.34 -7.15
C TYR A 9 0.86 -2.52 -6.42
N GLY A 10 2.17 -2.45 -6.18
CA GLY A 10 2.94 -3.52 -5.60
C GLY A 10 3.84 -3.01 -4.48
N TRP A 11 3.77 -3.63 -3.31
CA TRP A 11 4.48 -3.19 -2.10
C TRP A 11 5.11 -4.38 -1.36
N ASN A 12 6.07 -4.10 -0.48
CA ASN A 12 6.66 -5.10 0.43
C ASN A 12 6.85 -4.60 1.87
N ILE A 13 6.75 -3.30 2.14
CA ILE A 13 6.79 -2.72 3.47
C ILE A 13 5.60 -1.78 3.60
N ALA A 14 4.91 -1.84 4.73
CA ALA A 14 3.88 -0.88 5.10
C ALA A 14 4.08 -0.46 6.56
N ILE A 15 4.06 0.84 6.81
CA ILE A 15 4.35 1.44 8.13
C ILE A 15 3.42 2.62 8.41
N GLN A 16 3.41 3.08 9.66
CA GLN A 16 2.70 4.30 10.05
C GLN A 16 3.54 5.54 9.76
N GLU A 17 2.89 6.56 9.20
CA GLU A 17 3.48 7.88 9.01
C GLU A 17 3.53 8.66 10.33
N ILE A 18 4.45 9.62 10.42
CA ILE A 18 4.58 10.58 11.50
C ILE A 18 3.41 11.59 11.39
N PRO A 19 2.42 11.59 12.30
CA PRO A 19 1.18 12.38 12.15
C PRO A 19 1.41 13.88 11.96
N GLU A 20 2.46 14.44 12.56
CA GLU A 20 2.81 15.86 12.49
C GLU A 20 3.10 16.34 11.06
N THR A 21 3.37 15.41 10.14
CA THR A 21 3.78 15.68 8.76
C THR A 21 2.63 15.79 7.77
N ILE A 22 1.45 15.31 8.18
CA ILE A 22 0.28 15.03 7.32
C ILE A 22 -1.05 15.47 7.97
N GLN A 23 -1.00 16.48 8.83
CA GLN A 23 -2.12 16.92 9.68
C GLN A 23 -3.40 17.21 8.90
N THR A 24 -3.29 17.78 7.69
CA THR A 24 -4.47 18.11 6.86
C THR A 24 -4.65 17.21 5.63
N LEU A 25 -3.78 16.21 5.43
CA LEU A 25 -3.79 15.34 4.25
C LEU A 25 -5.12 14.58 4.11
N TRP A 26 -5.62 14.00 5.20
CA TRP A 26 -6.89 13.26 5.15
C TRP A 26 -8.10 14.19 4.96
N ALA A 27 -8.09 15.37 5.59
CA ALA A 27 -9.12 16.36 5.38
C ALA A 27 -9.18 16.81 3.90
N ALA A 28 -8.02 17.01 3.26
CA ALA A 28 -7.93 17.30 1.83
C ALA A 28 -8.46 16.13 0.98
N THR A 29 -8.12 14.89 1.34
CA THR A 29 -8.62 13.68 0.68
C THR A 29 -10.15 13.55 0.76
N ARG A 30 -10.76 13.83 1.93
CA ARG A 30 -12.23 13.83 2.08
C ARG A 30 -12.90 14.91 1.22
N ARG A 31 -12.28 16.10 1.09
CA ARG A 31 -12.76 17.15 0.17
C ARG A 31 -12.71 16.67 -1.28
N PHE A 32 -11.64 15.99 -1.68
CA PHE A 32 -11.55 15.37 -3.01
C PHE A 32 -12.68 14.36 -3.26
N LEU A 33 -12.91 13.42 -2.33
CA LEU A 33 -13.96 12.41 -2.47
C LEU A 33 -15.38 13.01 -2.45
N THR A 34 -15.59 14.11 -1.72
CA THR A 34 -16.84 14.88 -1.79
C THR A 34 -17.06 15.51 -3.17
N ARG A 35 -15.98 16.01 -3.79
CA ARG A 35 -16.03 16.65 -5.11
C ARG A 35 -16.11 15.64 -6.26
N PHE A 36 -15.47 14.49 -6.12
CA PHE A 36 -15.38 13.44 -7.13
C PHE A 36 -15.81 12.07 -6.58
N PRO A 37 -17.06 11.92 -6.11
CA PRO A 37 -17.51 10.67 -5.49
C PRO A 37 -17.50 9.49 -6.46
N HIS A 38 -17.60 9.74 -7.77
CA HIS A 38 -17.59 8.68 -8.79
C HIS A 38 -16.22 8.01 -9.00
N TYR A 39 -15.13 8.60 -8.48
CA TYR A 39 -13.80 7.99 -8.51
C TYR A 39 -13.55 7.00 -7.38
N GLY A 40 -14.28 7.12 -6.27
CA GLY A 40 -14.00 6.36 -5.05
C GLY A 40 -14.44 4.90 -5.11
N VAL A 41 -13.59 4.00 -4.61
CA VAL A 41 -13.94 2.61 -4.29
C VAL A 41 -14.41 2.54 -2.84
N PHE A 42 -15.72 2.63 -2.64
CA PHE A 42 -16.33 2.69 -1.29
C PHE A 42 -16.89 1.37 -0.77
N ASP A 43 -17.07 0.36 -1.62
CA ASP A 43 -17.54 -0.96 -1.18
C ASP A 43 -16.50 -1.58 -0.22
N PRO A 44 -16.81 -1.76 1.07
CA PRO A 44 -15.84 -2.28 2.03
C PRO A 44 -15.33 -3.69 1.68
N ALA A 45 -16.08 -4.46 0.89
CA ALA A 45 -15.63 -5.78 0.44
C ALA A 45 -14.48 -5.69 -0.59
N GLN A 46 -14.40 -4.59 -1.33
CA GLN A 46 -13.43 -4.36 -2.41
C GLN A 46 -12.40 -3.28 -2.07
N SER A 47 -12.67 -2.43 -1.09
CA SER A 47 -11.88 -1.24 -0.78
C SER A 47 -10.73 -1.52 0.18
N LEU A 48 -9.70 -0.68 0.09
CA LEU A 48 -8.60 -0.57 1.06
C LEU A 48 -8.86 0.52 2.11
N LEU A 49 -9.96 1.27 2.01
CA LEU A 49 -10.34 2.29 2.99
C LEU A 49 -10.32 1.78 4.45
N PRO A 50 -10.82 0.58 4.78
CA PRO A 50 -10.77 0.09 6.16
C PRO A 50 -9.34 -0.11 6.69
N TRP A 51 -8.34 -0.27 5.81
CA TRP A 51 -6.94 -0.41 6.20
C TRP A 51 -6.27 0.94 6.51
N VAL A 52 -6.62 2.02 5.80
CA VAL A 52 -6.05 3.36 6.03
C VAL A 52 -6.85 4.20 7.03
N MET A 53 -8.05 3.79 7.39
CA MET A 53 -8.92 4.55 8.30
C MET A 53 -8.89 4.00 9.73
N GLN A 54 -9.00 4.91 10.69
CA GLN A 54 -9.39 4.59 12.06
C GLN A 54 -10.86 4.99 12.23
N VAL A 55 -11.71 4.01 12.51
CA VAL A 55 -13.12 4.24 12.84
C VAL A 55 -13.21 4.55 14.33
N ASN A 56 -13.44 5.82 14.67
CA ASN A 56 -13.66 6.30 16.03
C ASN A 56 -15.08 6.84 16.18
N ALA A 57 -15.57 6.89 17.42
CA ALA A 57 -16.94 7.35 17.71
C ALA A 57 -17.22 8.81 17.29
N ASP A 58 -16.18 9.66 17.22
CA ASP A 58 -16.32 11.11 17.04
C ASP A 58 -15.97 11.59 15.61
N SER A 59 -15.06 10.90 14.90
CA SER A 59 -14.78 11.13 13.48
C SER A 59 -13.89 10.04 12.90
N ASP A 60 -14.22 9.55 11.71
CA ASP A 60 -13.32 8.70 10.94
C ASP A 60 -12.11 9.51 10.43
N ASP A 61 -10.91 9.06 10.81
CA ASP A 61 -9.65 9.73 10.46
C ASP A 61 -8.66 8.76 9.81
N TYR A 62 -7.60 9.30 9.21
CA TYR A 62 -6.50 8.51 8.67
C TYR A 62 -5.63 7.97 9.80
N ASN A 63 -5.37 6.66 9.80
CA ASN A 63 -4.59 5.99 10.86
C ASN A 63 -3.06 6.06 10.64
N GLY A 64 -2.63 6.76 9.58
CA GLY A 64 -1.22 6.91 9.21
C GLY A 64 -0.65 5.77 8.37
N CYS A 65 -1.38 4.66 8.17
CA CYS A 65 -0.87 3.51 7.44
C CYS A 65 -0.67 3.79 5.96
N HIS A 66 0.56 3.53 5.49
CA HIS A 66 0.94 3.66 4.10
C HIS A 66 1.91 2.56 3.69
N PHE A 67 1.93 2.28 2.38
CA PHE A 67 2.98 1.50 1.73
C PHE A 67 4.23 2.36 1.59
N TRP A 68 5.38 1.79 1.90
CA TRP A 68 6.63 2.52 1.90
C TRP A 68 7.22 2.61 0.49
N SER A 69 7.06 3.77 -0.15
CA SER A 69 7.31 3.99 -1.59
C SER A 69 8.78 3.86 -2.03
N ASN A 70 9.73 3.72 -1.10
CA ASN A 70 11.12 3.35 -1.41
C ASN A 70 11.20 2.03 -2.20
N PHE A 71 10.25 1.13 -1.99
CA PHE A 71 9.99 0.00 -2.87
C PHE A 71 8.58 0.11 -3.45
N GLU A 72 8.48 0.25 -4.76
CA GLU A 72 7.20 0.31 -5.45
C GLU A 72 7.29 -0.34 -6.83
N ILE A 73 6.39 -1.29 -7.10
CA ILE A 73 6.16 -1.81 -8.45
C ILE A 73 4.79 -1.31 -8.91
N GLY A 74 4.78 -0.09 -9.46
CA GLY A 74 3.57 0.63 -9.84
C GLY A 74 3.23 0.57 -11.33
N SER A 75 1.95 0.46 -11.65
CA SER A 75 1.44 0.63 -13.02
C SER A 75 1.38 2.10 -13.39
N LEU A 76 2.21 2.54 -14.34
CA LEU A 76 2.14 3.92 -14.84
C LEU A 76 0.77 4.26 -15.48
N ALA A 77 -0.01 3.27 -15.91
CA ALA A 77 -1.36 3.51 -16.40
C ALA A 77 -2.30 3.99 -15.27
N PHE A 78 -2.10 3.49 -14.04
CA PHE A 78 -2.81 3.98 -12.86
C PHE A 78 -2.39 5.41 -12.53
N PHE A 79 -1.08 5.67 -12.43
CA PHE A 79 -0.56 7.02 -12.13
C PHE A 79 -0.85 8.08 -13.20
N ARG A 80 -1.10 7.66 -14.44
CA ARG A 80 -1.51 8.56 -15.54
C ARG A 80 -3.03 8.61 -15.74
N SER A 81 -3.79 7.88 -14.95
CA SER A 81 -5.25 7.87 -15.05
C SER A 81 -5.83 9.22 -14.61
N GLN A 82 -6.95 9.63 -15.20
CA GLN A 82 -7.62 10.88 -14.83
C GLN A 82 -7.95 10.95 -13.33
N PRO A 83 -8.45 9.88 -12.67
CA PRO A 83 -8.68 9.90 -11.23
C PRO A 83 -7.43 10.22 -10.39
N TYR A 84 -6.29 9.63 -10.72
CA TYR A 84 -5.04 9.91 -10.01
C TYR A 84 -4.54 11.34 -10.27
N LEU A 85 -4.59 11.80 -11.52
CA LEU A 85 -4.16 13.15 -11.88
C LEU A 85 -5.05 14.21 -11.21
N ASP A 86 -6.36 14.00 -11.17
CA ASP A 86 -7.29 14.91 -10.47
C ASP A 86 -7.03 14.90 -8.96
N PHE A 87 -6.75 13.74 -8.37
CA PHE A 87 -6.39 13.63 -6.95
C PHE A 87 -5.10 14.38 -6.64
N PHE A 88 -4.03 14.13 -7.40
CA PHE A 88 -2.76 14.81 -7.22
C PHE A 88 -2.87 16.32 -7.41
N ASN A 89 -3.55 16.77 -8.47
CA ASN A 89 -3.77 18.20 -8.73
C ASN A 89 -4.58 18.87 -7.62
N HIS A 90 -5.56 18.16 -7.04
CA HIS A 90 -6.30 18.65 -5.88
C HIS A 90 -5.38 18.84 -4.67
N LEU A 91 -4.54 17.84 -4.35
CA LEU A 91 -3.58 17.95 -3.24
C LEU A 91 -2.51 19.04 -3.47
N ASP A 92 -2.03 19.20 -4.70
CA ASP A 92 -1.06 20.25 -5.06
C ASP A 92 -1.64 21.65 -4.79
N GLN A 93 -2.91 21.86 -5.13
CA GLN A 93 -3.62 23.12 -4.86
C GLN A 93 -3.89 23.38 -3.37
N GLU A 94 -4.00 22.32 -2.56
CA GLU A 94 -4.14 22.43 -1.09
C GLU A 94 -2.82 22.85 -0.42
N GLY A 95 -1.67 22.67 -1.10
CA GLY A 95 -0.37 23.22 -0.70
C GLY A 95 0.34 22.48 0.44
N GLY A 96 -0.21 21.37 0.92
CA GLY A 96 0.35 20.61 2.05
C GLY A 96 1.73 20.00 1.80
N PHE A 97 2.15 19.86 0.53
CA PHE A 97 3.54 19.52 0.19
C PHE A 97 4.56 20.56 0.68
N PHE A 98 4.17 21.83 0.80
CA PHE A 98 5.05 22.93 1.20
C PHE A 98 4.69 23.53 2.57
N TYR A 99 3.40 23.59 2.90
CA TYR A 99 2.94 24.10 4.20
C TYR A 99 3.00 23.05 5.31
N GLU A 100 3.02 21.77 4.94
CA GLU A 100 3.33 20.63 5.81
C GLU A 100 4.51 19.85 5.22
N ARG A 101 4.51 18.51 5.33
CA ARG A 101 5.53 17.64 4.76
C ARG A 101 4.91 16.37 4.21
N TRP A 102 3.90 16.51 3.36
CA TRP A 102 3.25 15.37 2.72
C TRP A 102 4.25 14.59 1.87
N GLY A 103 4.59 13.38 2.32
CA GLY A 103 5.43 12.46 1.58
C GLY A 103 4.67 11.83 0.41
N ASP A 104 5.39 11.38 -0.61
CA ASP A 104 4.82 10.60 -1.70
C ASP A 104 4.24 9.27 -1.20
N ALA A 105 4.86 8.64 -0.20
CA ALA A 105 4.41 7.36 0.35
C ALA A 105 2.96 7.39 0.89
N PRO A 106 2.55 8.30 1.80
CA PRO A 106 1.16 8.41 2.21
C PRO A 106 0.24 8.89 1.06
N VAL A 107 0.71 9.73 0.14
CA VAL A 107 -0.11 10.18 -1.01
C VAL A 107 -0.42 9.03 -1.97
N HIS A 108 0.57 8.23 -2.37
CA HIS A 108 0.40 7.07 -3.23
C HIS A 108 -0.48 6.01 -2.57
N SER A 109 -0.29 5.80 -1.27
CA SER A 109 -1.06 4.81 -0.51
C SER A 109 -2.53 5.20 -0.37
N ILE A 110 -2.82 6.47 -0.09
CA ILE A 110 -4.19 6.99 -0.07
C ILE A 110 -4.80 6.89 -1.48
N ALA A 111 -4.06 7.29 -2.52
CA ALA A 111 -4.56 7.17 -3.89
C ALA A 111 -4.90 5.72 -4.26
N ALA A 112 -4.01 4.77 -3.95
CA ALA A 112 -4.29 3.34 -4.12
C ALA A 112 -5.51 2.93 -3.30
N ALA A 113 -5.62 3.40 -2.06
CA ALA A 113 -6.69 2.99 -1.16
C ALA A 113 -8.09 3.47 -1.59
N ILE A 114 -8.18 4.66 -2.17
CA ILE A 114 -9.45 5.27 -2.56
C ILE A 114 -9.81 5.03 -4.03
N LEU A 115 -8.84 4.76 -4.92
CA LEU A 115 -9.06 4.66 -6.37
C LEU A 115 -8.93 3.23 -6.93
N LEU A 116 -8.32 2.31 -6.19
CA LEU A 116 -8.14 0.92 -6.61
C LEU A 116 -8.98 -0.02 -5.76
N LYS A 117 -9.29 -1.18 -6.34
CA LYS A 117 -9.78 -2.31 -5.56
C LYS A 117 -8.61 -3.02 -4.90
N LYS A 118 -8.84 -3.64 -3.74
CA LYS A 118 -7.83 -4.37 -2.97
C LYS A 118 -7.18 -5.50 -3.77
N ASP A 119 -7.92 -6.15 -4.68
CA ASP A 119 -7.41 -7.21 -5.56
C ASP A 119 -6.51 -6.70 -6.69
N GLU A 120 -6.43 -5.38 -6.87
CA GLU A 120 -5.49 -4.72 -7.78
C GLU A 120 -4.18 -4.31 -7.08
N VAL A 121 -4.06 -4.57 -5.78
CA VAL A 121 -2.88 -4.27 -4.95
C VAL A 121 -2.24 -5.56 -4.47
N HIS A 122 -0.92 -5.69 -4.66
CA HIS A 122 -0.20 -6.93 -4.39
C HIS A 122 0.95 -6.74 -3.38
N PHE A 123 0.98 -7.63 -2.39
CA PHE A 123 2.10 -7.74 -1.46
C PHE A 123 3.14 -8.72 -1.99
N PHE A 124 4.34 -8.22 -2.23
CA PHE A 124 5.50 -8.99 -2.67
C PHE A 124 6.23 -9.62 -1.48
N ASN A 125 5.58 -10.60 -0.84
CA ASN A 125 6.17 -11.36 0.27
C ASN A 125 7.43 -12.15 -0.13
N ASP A 126 7.69 -12.35 -1.41
CA ASP A 126 8.83 -13.12 -1.90
C ASP A 126 10.06 -12.27 -2.24
N ILE A 127 9.98 -10.95 -2.11
CA ILE A 127 11.08 -10.02 -2.43
C ILE A 127 11.66 -9.46 -1.14
N GLY A 128 12.70 -10.13 -0.62
CA GLY A 128 13.52 -9.59 0.46
C GLY A 128 14.13 -8.23 0.08
N TYR A 129 13.92 -7.21 0.91
CA TYR A 129 14.31 -5.83 0.64
C TYR A 129 14.73 -5.13 1.92
N ASN A 130 15.75 -4.28 1.81
CA ASN A 130 16.27 -3.51 2.93
C ASN A 130 16.49 -2.07 2.47
N HIS A 131 15.88 -1.14 3.20
CA HIS A 131 16.19 0.28 3.12
C HIS A 131 16.39 0.75 4.56
N PRO A 132 17.63 1.01 5.01
CA PRO A 132 17.89 1.27 6.41
C PRO A 132 16.99 2.38 7.00
N PRO A 133 16.47 2.21 8.23
CA PRO A 133 16.74 1.11 9.17
C PRO A 133 15.77 -0.09 9.05
N ILE A 134 14.93 -0.14 8.02
CA ILE A 134 13.80 -1.08 7.92
C ILE A 134 14.07 -2.13 6.85
N ALA A 135 13.74 -3.39 7.17
CA ALA A 135 13.85 -4.50 6.24
C ALA A 135 12.57 -5.34 6.20
N HIS A 136 12.22 -5.79 5.00
CA HIS A 136 11.31 -6.89 4.76
C HIS A 136 12.14 -8.13 4.42
N CYS A 137 11.97 -9.19 5.21
CA CYS A 137 12.64 -10.47 4.96
C CYS A 137 11.60 -11.60 5.07
N PRO A 138 11.32 -12.35 3.99
CA PRO A 138 10.28 -13.39 3.99
C PRO A 138 10.50 -14.39 5.14
N THR A 139 9.46 -14.82 5.86
CA THR A 139 9.66 -15.71 7.03
C THR A 139 9.33 -17.17 6.74
N GLU A 140 8.65 -17.44 5.63
CA GLU A 140 8.24 -18.76 5.22
C GLU A 140 9.42 -19.59 4.70
N SER A 141 9.49 -20.86 5.10
CA SER A 141 10.60 -21.76 4.77
C SER A 141 10.83 -21.90 3.25
N TYR A 142 9.75 -22.00 2.47
CA TYR A 142 9.81 -22.17 1.01
C TYR A 142 10.34 -20.92 0.26
N LEU A 143 10.34 -19.75 0.90
CA LEU A 143 10.96 -18.53 0.39
C LEU A 143 12.39 -18.37 0.91
N GLN A 144 12.61 -18.74 2.18
CA GLN A 144 13.90 -18.64 2.85
C GLN A 144 15.00 -19.47 2.19
N GLU A 145 14.68 -20.58 1.52
CA GLU A 145 15.66 -21.37 0.73
C GLU A 145 16.41 -20.55 -0.33
N LYS A 146 15.85 -19.41 -0.75
CA LYS A 146 16.44 -18.50 -1.76
C LYS A 146 16.81 -17.13 -1.19
N CYS A 147 16.58 -16.90 0.10
CA CYS A 147 16.87 -15.62 0.75
C CYS A 147 18.26 -15.64 1.43
N HIS A 148 18.85 -14.46 1.59
CA HIS A 148 20.08 -14.26 2.35
C HIS A 148 19.89 -13.46 3.65
N CYS A 149 18.78 -12.72 3.77
CA CYS A 149 18.47 -11.90 4.93
C CYS A 149 18.07 -12.76 6.14
N ASP A 150 18.27 -12.22 7.35
CA ASP A 150 17.79 -12.83 8.58
C ASP A 150 16.28 -12.57 8.75
N PRO A 151 15.41 -13.59 8.84
CA PRO A 151 13.97 -13.37 9.04
C PRO A 151 13.65 -12.63 10.35
N ALA A 152 14.55 -12.63 11.35
CA ALA A 152 14.35 -11.92 12.61
C ALA A 152 14.34 -10.38 12.46
N ILE A 153 14.89 -9.84 11.37
CA ILE A 153 14.89 -8.39 11.09
C ILE A 153 13.64 -7.92 10.32
N ASN A 154 12.70 -8.82 9.99
CA ASN A 154 11.48 -8.46 9.27
C ASN A 154 10.60 -7.50 10.10
N ILE A 155 10.27 -6.34 9.52
CA ILE A 155 9.40 -5.31 10.10
C ILE A 155 7.91 -5.66 10.09
N ASP A 156 7.45 -6.46 9.13
CA ASP A 156 6.02 -6.66 8.81
C ASP A 156 5.18 -7.03 10.04
N TRP A 157 5.81 -7.75 10.98
CA TRP A 157 5.15 -8.29 12.17
C TRP A 157 5.61 -7.61 13.48
N GLN A 158 6.31 -6.48 13.39
CA GLN A 158 6.72 -5.65 14.52
C GLN A 158 5.69 -4.55 14.82
N ASP A 159 5.91 -3.80 15.90
CA ASP A 159 5.08 -2.64 16.24
C ASP A 159 5.34 -1.47 15.27
N GLY A 160 4.29 -0.73 14.92
CA GLY A 160 4.34 0.33 13.90
C GLY A 160 4.24 -0.17 12.44
N SER A 161 4.22 -1.49 12.21
CA SER A 161 3.91 -2.07 10.90
C SER A 161 2.43 -1.98 10.57
N CYS A 162 2.14 -1.66 9.32
CA CYS A 162 0.81 -1.66 8.74
C CYS A 162 0.48 -2.93 7.94
N ALA A 163 1.38 -3.92 7.89
CA ALA A 163 1.06 -5.25 7.34
C ALA A 163 0.13 -6.05 8.28
N LYS A 164 0.22 -5.85 9.61
CA LYS A 164 -0.71 -6.42 10.60
C LYS A 164 -2.17 -6.00 10.35
N PRO A 165 -2.53 -4.71 10.33
CA PRO A 165 -3.90 -4.31 10.02
C PRO A 165 -4.32 -4.65 8.58
N TYR A 166 -3.37 -4.75 7.63
CA TYR A 166 -3.69 -5.22 6.29
C TYR A 166 -4.17 -6.69 6.30
N LYS A 167 -3.56 -7.53 7.14
CA LYS A 167 -3.99 -8.93 7.33
C LYS A 167 -5.43 -9.06 7.83
N ASP A 168 -5.89 -8.12 8.66
CA ASP A 168 -7.26 -8.12 9.15
C ASP A 168 -8.26 -7.77 8.03
N LEU A 169 -7.85 -6.94 7.07
CA LEU A 169 -8.64 -6.60 5.88
C LEU A 169 -8.65 -7.71 4.82
N ASP A 170 -7.49 -8.32 4.58
CA ASP A 170 -7.32 -9.41 3.61
C ASP A 170 -6.44 -10.51 4.20
N PRO A 171 -7.04 -11.54 4.85
CA PRO A 171 -6.28 -12.63 5.47
C PRO A 171 -5.46 -13.47 4.50
N HIS A 172 -5.71 -13.35 3.19
CA HIS A 172 -5.05 -14.13 2.13
C HIS A 172 -4.05 -13.33 1.30
N PHE A 173 -3.72 -12.10 1.73
CA PHE A 173 -2.77 -11.24 1.02
C PHE A 173 -1.34 -11.83 0.98
N VAL A 174 -0.99 -12.64 1.98
CA VAL A 174 0.21 -13.50 1.97
C VAL A 174 -0.16 -14.83 1.34
N TRP A 175 0.43 -15.16 0.20
CA TRP A 175 0.20 -16.42 -0.47
C TRP A 175 0.83 -17.59 0.29
N ASP A 176 0.10 -18.70 0.40
CA ASP A 176 0.69 -19.98 0.82
C ASP A 176 1.64 -20.54 -0.26
N GLU A 177 2.41 -21.56 0.09
CA GLU A 177 3.40 -22.17 -0.82
C GLU A 177 2.78 -22.61 -2.16
N PHE A 178 1.60 -23.25 -2.11
CA PHE A 178 0.92 -23.74 -3.30
C PHE A 178 0.50 -22.58 -4.21
N THR A 179 -0.13 -21.56 -3.64
CA THR A 179 -0.57 -20.37 -4.35
C THR A 179 0.63 -19.64 -4.92
N TYR A 180 1.68 -19.43 -4.12
CA TYR A 180 2.92 -18.79 -4.56
C TYR A 180 3.50 -19.46 -5.80
N TYR A 181 3.70 -20.78 -5.79
CA TYR A 181 4.25 -21.47 -6.96
C TYR A 181 3.30 -21.50 -8.14
N ARG A 182 1.99 -21.78 -7.93
CA ARG A 182 0.98 -21.71 -8.98
C ARG A 182 1.02 -20.35 -9.67
N GLU A 183 1.14 -19.30 -8.87
CA GLU A 183 1.01 -17.95 -9.33
C GLU A 183 2.29 -17.34 -9.91
N THR A 184 3.47 -17.79 -9.49
CA THR A 184 4.75 -17.20 -9.95
C THR A 184 5.46 -18.04 -11.00
N ASN A 185 5.29 -19.37 -11.02
CA ASN A 185 6.01 -20.26 -11.93
C ASN A 185 5.90 -19.90 -13.42
N PRO A 186 4.74 -19.46 -13.96
CA PRO A 186 4.65 -19.06 -15.37
C PRO A 186 5.58 -17.90 -15.76
N TYR A 187 6.04 -17.11 -14.79
CA TYR A 187 6.84 -15.89 -15.01
C TYR A 187 8.32 -16.06 -14.62
N ARG A 188 8.70 -17.21 -14.06
CA ARG A 188 10.09 -17.47 -13.68
C ARG A 188 10.95 -17.65 -14.91
N LEU A 189 12.12 -17.02 -14.90
CA LEU A 189 13.14 -17.24 -15.92
C LEU A 189 13.57 -18.70 -15.84
N LYS A 190 13.52 -19.39 -16.99
CA LYS A 190 14.05 -20.76 -17.10
C LYS A 190 15.58 -20.62 -17.12
N SER A 191 16.22 -21.11 -16.07
CA SER A 191 17.68 -21.28 -15.98
C SER A 191 18.13 -22.46 -16.83
#